data_AF-A0A327JHG0-F1
#
_entry.id   AF-A0A327JHG0-F1
#
_cell.length_a   1.000
_cell.length_b   1.000
_cell.length_c   1.000
_cell.angle_alpha   90.00
_cell.angle_beta   90.00
_cell.angle_gamma   90.00
#
_symmetry.space_group_name_H-M   'P 1'
#
loop_
_entity.id
_entity.type
_entity.pdbx_description
1 polymer ?
#
loop_
_entity_poly.entity_id
_entity_poly.type
_entity_poly.pdbx_seq_one_letter_code
_entity_poly.pdbx_strand_id
1 'polypeptide(L)'
;MAVSFQQSEAVLRGTRMLRTALGPAIAGFLEDPSIVEVMLNPDGRLWIDRLSGGLADTGERLSPADGERIVRLVAHHVGAEVHAGSPRVSAELPGTGERFEGLLPPVVAAPTFA
;
A
#
# COMPACT_ATOMS: atom_id res chain seq x y z
N MET A 1 21.92 19.46 -20.27
CA MET A 1 21.16 19.07 -19.05
C MET A 1 19.68 18.95 -19.40
N ALA A 2 19.23 17.77 -19.87
CA ALA A 2 17.85 17.54 -20.33
C ALA A 2 17.24 16.27 -19.71
N VAL A 3 17.43 16.07 -18.40
CA VAL A 3 17.02 14.83 -17.69
C VAL A 3 15.80 15.04 -16.76
N SER A 4 15.32 16.28 -16.58
CA SER A 4 14.36 16.60 -15.49
C SER A 4 12.87 16.40 -15.82
N PHE A 5 12.45 16.55 -17.09
CA PHE A 5 11.01 16.53 -17.43
C PHE A 5 10.41 15.12 -17.56
N GLN A 6 11.13 14.17 -18.16
CA GLN A 6 10.60 12.80 -18.36
C GLN A 6 10.51 12.00 -17.06
N GLN A 7 11.42 12.24 -16.11
CA GLN A 7 11.39 11.58 -14.81
C GLN A 7 10.17 12.04 -14.00
N SER A 8 9.81 13.32 -14.10
CA SER A 8 8.62 13.89 -13.45
C SER A 8 7.31 13.25 -13.95
N GLU A 9 7.14 13.07 -15.27
CA GLU A 9 5.93 12.41 -15.80
C GLU A 9 5.85 10.92 -15.49
N ALA A 10 6.97 10.20 -15.47
CA ALA A 10 7.01 8.78 -15.11
C ALA A 10 6.62 8.59 -13.63
N VAL A 11 7.15 9.44 -12.75
CA VAL A 11 6.80 9.46 -11.33
C VAL A 11 5.33 9.80 -11.14
N LEU A 12 4.81 10.86 -11.78
CA LEU A 12 3.39 11.24 -11.70
C LEU A 12 2.45 10.13 -12.19
N ARG A 13 2.84 9.41 -13.26
CA ARG A 13 2.10 8.23 -13.75
C ARG A 13 2.15 7.08 -12.75
N GLY A 14 3.31 6.81 -12.15
CA GLY A 14 3.48 5.81 -11.09
C GLY A 14 2.62 6.10 -9.87
N THR A 15 2.61 7.35 -9.39
CA THR A 15 1.75 7.81 -8.28
C THR A 15 0.28 7.57 -8.59
N ARG A 16 -0.19 8.00 -9.77
CA ARG A 16 -1.59 7.83 -10.17
C ARG A 16 -1.97 6.35 -10.28
N MET A 17 -1.12 5.54 -10.91
CA MET A 17 -1.35 4.10 -11.01
C MET A 17 -1.44 3.44 -9.64
N LEU A 18 -0.54 3.78 -8.71
CA LEU A 18 -0.55 3.20 -7.37
C LEU A 18 -1.81 3.61 -6.58
N ARG A 19 -2.20 4.88 -6.62
CA ARG A 19 -3.44 5.34 -5.98
C ARG A 19 -4.68 4.63 -6.55
N THR A 20 -4.75 4.46 -7.88
CA THR A 20 -5.83 3.68 -8.51
C THR A 20 -5.80 2.22 -8.06
N ALA A 21 -4.61 1.63 -7.94
CA ALA A 21 -4.43 0.22 -7.56
C ALA A 21 -4.81 -0.08 -6.12
N LEU A 22 -4.63 0.88 -5.20
CA LEU A 22 -5.08 0.81 -3.80
C LEU A 22 -6.61 0.80 -3.69
N GLY A 23 -7.30 1.35 -4.69
CA GLY A 23 -8.75 1.38 -4.73
C GLY A 23 -9.35 2.50 -3.85
N PRO A 24 -10.64 2.80 -4.04
CA PRO A 24 -11.28 3.98 -3.47
C PRO A 24 -11.37 3.96 -1.94
N ALA A 25 -11.53 2.78 -1.32
CA ALA A 25 -11.61 2.67 0.14
C ALA A 25 -10.29 3.09 0.81
N ILE A 26 -9.18 2.46 0.43
CA ILE A 26 -7.86 2.78 0.99
C ILE A 26 -7.46 4.22 0.65
N ALA A 27 -7.69 4.67 -0.58
CA ALA A 27 -7.41 6.05 -0.97
C ALA A 27 -8.19 7.05 -0.09
N GLY A 28 -9.46 6.79 0.19
CA GLY A 28 -10.26 7.63 1.09
C GLY A 28 -9.74 7.62 2.52
N PHE A 29 -9.25 6.49 3.03
CA PHE A 29 -8.66 6.44 4.36
C PHE A 29 -7.33 7.20 4.46
N LEU A 30 -6.48 7.11 3.44
CA LEU A 30 -5.21 7.85 3.37
C LEU A 30 -5.42 9.37 3.22
N GLU A 31 -6.58 9.80 2.75
CA GLU A 31 -6.93 11.23 2.62
C GLU A 31 -7.57 11.81 3.90
N ASP A 32 -7.99 10.98 4.85
CA ASP A 32 -8.57 11.40 6.13
C ASP A 32 -7.45 11.75 7.13
N PRO A 33 -7.26 13.04 7.50
CA PRO A 33 -6.20 13.45 8.40
C PRO A 33 -6.37 12.95 9.84
N SER A 34 -7.52 12.36 10.18
CA SER A 34 -7.74 11.70 11.48
C SER A 34 -7.20 10.28 11.53
N ILE A 35 -6.89 9.66 10.38
CA ILE A 35 -6.35 8.30 10.28
C ILE A 35 -4.83 8.35 10.30
N VAL A 36 -4.24 7.48 11.10
CA VAL A 36 -2.78 7.35 11.30
C VAL A 36 -2.22 6.19 10.49
N GLU A 37 -2.98 5.09 10.39
CA GLU A 37 -2.52 3.84 9.78
C GLU A 37 -3.69 3.11 9.11
N VAL A 38 -3.44 2.46 7.97
CA VAL A 38 -4.41 1.64 7.23
C VAL A 38 -3.82 0.24 7.05
N MET A 39 -4.44 -0.76 7.63
CA MET A 39 -3.92 -2.13 7.64
C MET A 39 -4.81 -3.08 6.86
N LEU A 40 -4.20 -3.97 6.07
CA LEU A 40 -4.85 -5.18 5.57
C LEU A 40 -4.39 -6.36 6.43
N ASN A 41 -5.31 -7.02 7.13
CA ASN A 41 -5.00 -8.22 7.89
C ASN A 41 -5.02 -9.48 7.00
N PRO A 42 -4.33 -10.58 7.39
CA PRO A 42 -4.33 -11.83 6.64
C PRO A 42 -5.71 -12.49 6.46
N ASP A 43 -6.73 -12.09 7.23
CA ASP A 43 -8.12 -12.54 7.03
C ASP A 43 -8.87 -11.76 5.93
N GLY A 44 -8.17 -10.82 5.29
CA GLY A 44 -8.68 -9.98 4.20
C GLY A 44 -9.41 -8.72 4.66
N ARG A 45 -9.51 -8.46 5.97
CA ARG A 45 -10.19 -7.26 6.49
C ARG A 45 -9.29 -6.04 6.49
N LEU A 46 -9.88 -4.88 6.18
CA LEU A 46 -9.23 -3.60 6.33
C LEU A 46 -9.54 -2.99 7.71
N TRP A 47 -8.48 -2.57 8.39
CA TRP A 47 -8.52 -1.88 9.67
C TRP A 47 -7.86 -0.51 9.54
N ILE A 48 -8.25 0.41 10.40
CA ILE A 48 -7.66 1.74 10.49
C ILE A 48 -7.35 2.08 11.94
N ASP A 49 -6.24 2.78 12.17
CA ASP A 49 -5.99 3.46 13.45
C ASP A 49 -6.28 4.96 13.30
N ARG A 50 -6.97 5.53 14.28
CA ARG A 50 -7.36 6.95 14.29
C ARG A 50 -6.69 7.67 15.45
N LEU A 51 -6.24 8.91 15.21
CA LEU A 51 -5.67 9.83 16.22
C LEU A 51 -6.52 9.92 17.48
N SER A 52 -7.85 9.81 17.32
CA SER A 52 -8.82 9.77 18.41
C SER A 52 -9.81 8.64 18.11
N GLY A 53 -9.74 7.55 18.86
CA GLY A 53 -10.62 6.40 18.71
C GLY A 53 -9.90 5.05 18.63
N GLY A 54 -8.61 5.05 18.31
CA GLY A 54 -7.81 3.83 18.22
C GLY A 54 -8.20 2.95 17.03
N LEU A 55 -7.87 1.67 17.15
CA LEU A 55 -8.04 0.67 16.10
C LEU A 55 -9.50 0.32 15.83
N ALA A 56 -9.92 0.37 14.56
CA ALA A 56 -11.29 0.09 14.12
C ALA A 56 -11.36 -0.76 12.84
N ASP A 57 -12.29 -1.73 12.82
CA ASP A 57 -12.66 -2.50 11.61
C ASP A 57 -13.47 -1.57 10.70
N THR A 58 -13.10 -1.52 9.43
CA THR A 58 -13.78 -0.66 8.44
C THR A 58 -15.02 -1.32 7.83
N GLY A 59 -15.17 -2.64 7.98
CA GLY A 59 -16.15 -3.45 7.26
C GLY A 59 -15.77 -3.78 5.81
N GLU A 60 -14.73 -3.13 5.27
CA GLU A 60 -14.21 -3.39 3.93
C GLU A 60 -13.30 -4.62 3.90
N ARG A 61 -13.25 -5.27 2.74
CA ARG A 61 -12.43 -6.46 2.52
C ARG A 61 -11.69 -6.41 1.20
N LEU A 62 -10.50 -7.01 1.18
CA LEU A 62 -9.74 -7.27 -0.04
C LEU A 62 -9.63 -8.77 -0.28
N SER A 63 -9.67 -9.15 -1.55
CA SER A 63 -9.31 -10.50 -1.96
C SER A 63 -7.80 -10.72 -1.74
N PRO A 64 -7.33 -11.95 -1.48
CA PRO A 64 -5.90 -12.22 -1.42
C PRO A 64 -5.15 -11.80 -2.69
N ALA A 65 -5.77 -11.96 -3.86
CA ALA A 65 -5.19 -11.55 -5.13
C ALA A 65 -4.99 -10.02 -5.22
N ASP A 66 -5.96 -9.24 -4.73
CA ASP A 66 -5.83 -7.78 -4.70
C ASP A 66 -4.80 -7.30 -3.68
N GLY A 67 -4.76 -7.91 -2.48
CA GLY A 67 -3.74 -7.63 -1.48
C GLY A 67 -2.33 -7.89 -2.02
N GLU A 68 -2.11 -9.06 -2.64
CA GLU A 68 -0.83 -9.39 -3.28
C GLU A 68 -0.48 -8.42 -4.41
N ARG A 69 -1.45 -8.07 -5.25
CA ARG A 69 -1.26 -7.10 -6.34
C ARG A 69 -0.80 -5.75 -5.81
N ILE A 70 -1.41 -5.24 -4.73
CA ILE A 70 -1.01 -3.98 -4.09
C ILE A 70 0.44 -4.06 -3.61
N VAL A 71 0.77 -5.08 -2.81
CA VAL A 71 2.13 -5.27 -2.27
C VAL A 71 3.18 -5.32 -3.39
N ARG A 72 2.89 -6.04 -4.47
CA ARG A 72 3.79 -6.13 -5.64
C ARG A 72 3.95 -4.81 -6.38
N LEU A 73 2.87 -4.03 -6.52
CA LEU A 73 2.92 -2.71 -7.17
C LEU A 73 3.74 -1.70 -6.35
N VAL A 74 3.60 -1.72 -5.02
CA VAL A 74 4.43 -0.89 -4.13
C VAL A 74 5.90 -1.29 -4.24
N ALA A 75 6.20 -2.60 -4.19
CA ALA A 75 7.57 -3.09 -4.35
C ALA A 75 8.20 -2.65 -5.67
N HIS A 76 7.47 -2.82 -6.78
CA HIS A 76 7.91 -2.37 -8.09
C HIS A 76 8.18 -0.85 -8.13
N HIS A 77 7.36 -0.04 -7.45
CA HIS A 77 7.54 1.42 -7.41
C HIS A 77 8.89 1.83 -6.82
N VAL A 78 9.35 1.14 -5.77
CA VAL A 78 10.65 1.42 -5.12
C VAL A 78 11.81 0.60 -5.69
N GLY A 79 11.59 -0.14 -6.78
CA GLY A 79 12.62 -1.00 -7.39
C GLY A 79 12.97 -2.23 -6.55
N ALA A 80 12.08 -2.67 -5.67
CA ALA A 80 12.23 -3.87 -4.87
C ALA A 80 11.51 -5.06 -5.50
N GLU A 81 12.01 -6.26 -5.20
CA GLU A 81 11.35 -7.52 -5.55
C GLU A 81 10.67 -8.12 -4.32
N VAL A 82 9.43 -8.58 -4.50
CA VAL A 82 8.66 -9.26 -3.44
C VAL A 82 8.05 -10.55 -3.97
N HIS A 83 8.31 -11.68 -3.31
CA HIS A 83 7.83 -13.01 -3.68
C HIS A 83 8.07 -14.01 -2.54
N ALA A 84 7.68 -15.27 -2.67
CA ALA A 84 7.82 -16.25 -1.58
C ALA A 84 9.26 -16.39 -1.03
N GLY A 85 10.29 -16.27 -1.89
CA GLY A 85 11.70 -16.25 -1.46
C GLY A 85 12.20 -14.92 -0.85
N SER A 86 11.49 -13.81 -1.04
CA SER A 86 11.77 -12.48 -0.47
C SER A 86 10.42 -11.81 -0.14
N PRO A 87 9.74 -12.26 0.93
CA PRO A 87 8.30 -12.02 1.09
C PRO A 87 7.98 -10.73 1.83
N ARG A 88 8.93 -9.79 1.92
CA ARG A 88 8.80 -8.54 2.67
C ARG A 88 9.18 -7.36 1.80
N VAL A 89 8.47 -6.26 1.94
CA VAL A 89 8.80 -4.99 1.29
C VAL A 89 8.56 -3.85 2.27
N SER A 90 9.49 -2.90 2.29
CA SER A 90 9.38 -1.61 2.98
C SER A 90 9.51 -0.52 1.93
N ALA A 91 8.61 0.44 1.91
CA ALA A 91 8.55 1.49 0.90
C ALA A 91 8.02 2.81 1.47
N GLU A 92 8.26 3.90 0.75
CA GLU A 92 7.54 5.16 0.95
C GLU A 92 6.59 5.37 -0.23
N LEU A 93 5.32 5.66 0.07
CA LEU A 93 4.30 5.90 -0.93
C LEU A 93 4.58 7.25 -1.64
N PRO A 94 4.40 7.29 -2.97
CA PRO A 94 4.69 8.48 -3.74
C PRO A 94 3.68 9.61 -3.47
N GLY A 95 4.20 10.84 -3.46
CA GLY A 95 3.41 12.07 -3.37
C GLY A 95 3.30 12.59 -1.94
N THR A 96 2.98 11.72 -0.99
CA THR A 96 2.71 12.07 0.42
C THR A 96 3.76 11.51 1.38
N GLY A 97 4.49 10.46 0.99
CA GLY A 97 5.64 9.94 1.74
C GLY A 97 5.27 9.05 2.93
N GLU A 98 4.04 8.56 3.01
CA GLU A 98 3.66 7.58 4.04
C GLU A 98 4.49 6.30 3.89
N ARG A 99 4.79 5.66 5.01
CA ARG A 99 5.48 4.37 5.00
C ARG A 99 4.50 3.27 4.61
N PHE A 100 5.01 2.25 3.93
CA PHE A 100 4.30 1.03 3.59
C PHE A 100 5.17 -0.17 3.92
N GLU A 101 4.62 -1.10 4.69
CA GLU A 101 5.23 -2.39 5.02
C GLU A 101 4.32 -3.51 4.51
N GLY A 102 4.78 -4.30 3.53
CA GLY A 102 4.02 -5.38 2.93
C GLY A 102 4.63 -6.76 3.19
N LEU A 103 3.80 -7.74 3.49
CA LEU A 103 4.19 -9.14 3.68
C LEU A 103 3.38 -10.07 2.78
N LEU A 104 4.04 -11.06 2.19
CA LEU A 104 3.43 -12.15 1.42
C LEU A 104 3.65 -13.51 2.10
N PRO A 105 2.88 -14.55 1.73
CA PRO A 105 3.23 -15.92 2.07
C PRO A 105 4.67 -16.28 1.63
N PRO A 106 5.39 -17.12 2.40
CA PRO A 106 4.88 -17.96 3.49
C PRO A 106 5.02 -17.35 4.90
N VAL A 107 5.55 -16.13 5.07
CA VAL A 107 5.76 -15.56 6.42
C VAL A 107 4.45 -15.15 7.10
N VAL A 108 3.39 -15.00 6.31
CA VAL A 108 2.01 -14.71 6.72
C VAL A 108 1.06 -15.66 5.98
N ALA A 109 -0.12 -15.91 6.54
CA ALA A 109 -1.08 -16.85 5.96
C ALA A 109 -1.71 -16.35 4.63
N ALA A 110 -1.82 -15.03 4.48
CA ALA A 110 -2.25 -14.34 3.27
C ALA A 110 -1.60 -12.94 3.23
N PRO A 111 -1.63 -12.24 2.08
CA PRO A 111 -1.05 -10.90 1.96
C PRO A 111 -1.57 -9.94 3.03
N THR A 112 -0.67 -9.16 3.60
CA THR A 112 -0.96 -8.14 4.63
C THR A 112 -0.06 -6.94 4.41
N PHE A 113 -0.52 -5.76 4.80
CA PHE A 113 0.28 -4.56 4.81
C PHE A 113 -0.21 -3.57 5.86
N ALA A 114 0.63 -2.58 6.15
CA ALA A 114 0.32 -1.37 6.90
C ALA A 114 1.03 -0.17 6.25
#